data_AF-A0A2G3JCY3-F1
#
_entry.id   AF-A0A2G3JCY3-F1
#
_cell.length_a   1.000
_cell.length_b   1.000
_cell.length_c   1.000
_cell.angle_alpha   90.00
_cell.angle_beta   90.00
_cell.angle_gamma   90.00
#
_symmetry.space_group_name_H-M   'P 1'
#
loop_
_entity.id
_entity.type
_entity.pdbx_description
1 polymer ?
#
loop_
_entity_poly.entity_id
_entity_poly.type
_entity_poly.pdbx_seq_one_letter_code
_entity_poly.pdbx_strand_id
1 'polypeptide(L)'
;MQSAQQTILRDAMRLLNLTRDALTERLGVSRRALDSWLLPDNSNEHRSMPTIVERFLAEILSQDTKVVPAHHVSTANWAPHLLSVEQFSRESVEELFRIADIMQPVARRQKTCRVLEGAVLANLFFEASTRTRISFGAAFCRLGGSVCDTTGFTFSSMAKGESIYDTSRVVSGYADVIVVRHPEQGAVAEFAEASNIPIINGGDGPGEHPTQALLDLYTMEREFSRLNKLIDGSHIALVGDLKHGRAAHSLAKLLGLYQGLKITLLAPTGLEMPASILDAASRNGNVIECTDNLASGLAGADVIYATRVQKERMQGEVMEGYGENFQINLRAVDTFCKPDVIVMHPLPRDSRPGANDLSTDLNQDPRLAIFRQTDNGVPVRMAIFAKLLGVDQQVQHSLRDISWVHPQKLGPNDASFDEL
;
A
#
# COMPACT_ATOMS: atom_id res chain seq x y z
N MET A 1 -22.71 10.96 18.67
CA MET A 1 -23.03 9.75 17.87
C MET A 1 -23.31 10.23 16.46
N GLN A 2 -22.67 9.63 15.45
CA GLN A 2 -22.99 9.93 14.05
C GLN A 2 -24.38 9.39 13.73
N SER A 3 -25.20 10.16 13.01
CA SER A 3 -26.54 9.70 12.63
C SER A 3 -26.51 8.92 11.32
N ALA A 4 -27.48 8.01 11.14
CA ALA A 4 -27.51 7.09 10.00
C ALA A 4 -27.42 7.81 8.64
N GLN A 5 -28.02 9.01 8.51
CA GLN A 5 -27.94 9.82 7.29
C GLN A 5 -26.52 10.35 7.01
N GLN A 6 -25.74 10.69 8.05
CA GLN A 6 -24.37 11.17 7.88
C GLN A 6 -23.47 10.08 7.32
N THR A 7 -23.67 8.85 7.81
CA THR A 7 -22.97 7.65 7.31
C THR A 7 -23.29 7.41 5.84
N ILE A 8 -24.58 7.36 5.48
CA ILE A 8 -25.04 7.15 4.09
C ILE A 8 -24.45 8.19 3.13
N LEU A 9 -24.44 9.47 3.51
CA LEU A 9 -23.91 10.54 2.65
C LEU A 9 -22.39 10.46 2.48
N ARG A 10 -21.65 10.17 3.55
CA ARG A 10 -20.18 10.01 3.48
C ARG A 10 -19.78 8.77 2.68
N ASP A 11 -20.49 7.66 2.88
CA ASP A 11 -20.26 6.43 2.14
C ASP A 11 -20.55 6.64 0.64
N ALA A 12 -21.62 7.36 0.29
CA ALA A 12 -21.91 7.70 -1.10
C ALA A 12 -20.85 8.63 -1.72
N MET A 13 -20.39 9.65 -1.00
CA MET A 13 -19.30 10.53 -1.49
C MET A 13 -18.00 9.75 -1.71
N ARG A 14 -17.66 8.85 -0.79
CA ARG A 14 -16.46 8.00 -0.89
C ARG A 14 -16.57 7.00 -2.03
N LEU A 15 -17.68 6.26 -2.10
CA LEU A 15 -17.92 5.23 -3.12
C LEU A 15 -17.90 5.82 -4.53
N LEU A 16 -18.50 6.99 -4.71
CA LEU A 16 -18.58 7.64 -6.02
C LEU A 16 -17.37 8.55 -6.33
N ASN A 17 -16.41 8.66 -5.41
CA ASN A 17 -15.30 9.62 -5.48
C ASN A 17 -15.75 11.05 -5.81
N LEU A 18 -16.83 11.51 -5.16
CA LEU A 18 -17.42 12.82 -5.40
C LEU A 18 -17.13 13.78 -4.25
N THR A 19 -16.80 15.02 -4.62
CA THR A 19 -16.81 16.14 -3.69
C THR A 19 -18.24 16.44 -3.26
N ARG A 20 -18.34 17.23 -2.19
CA ARG A 20 -19.62 17.62 -1.61
C ARG A 20 -20.43 18.50 -2.60
N ASP A 21 -19.76 19.21 -3.50
CA ASP A 21 -20.40 19.98 -4.60
C ASP A 21 -20.87 19.09 -5.75
N ALA A 22 -20.04 18.14 -6.17
CA ALA A 22 -20.41 17.19 -7.23
C ALA A 22 -21.56 16.26 -6.78
N LEU A 23 -21.62 15.91 -5.49
CA LEU A 23 -22.75 15.17 -4.95
C LEU A 23 -24.03 16.02 -4.95
N THR A 24 -23.95 17.32 -4.65
CA THR A 24 -25.14 18.20 -4.73
C THR A 24 -25.69 18.34 -6.14
N GLU A 25 -24.83 18.42 -7.14
CA GLU A 25 -25.23 18.43 -8.55
C GLU A 25 -25.90 17.11 -8.94
N ARG A 26 -25.31 15.98 -8.55
CA ARG A 26 -25.84 14.65 -8.83
C ARG A 26 -27.18 14.36 -8.14
N LEU A 27 -27.38 14.91 -6.94
CA LEU A 27 -28.64 14.79 -6.20
C LEU A 27 -29.69 15.83 -6.60
N GLY A 28 -29.30 16.86 -7.37
CA GLY A 28 -30.19 17.96 -7.74
C GLY A 28 -30.61 18.82 -6.54
N VAL A 29 -29.74 18.98 -5.54
CA VAL A 29 -30.04 19.68 -4.27
C VAL A 29 -29.06 20.83 -4.05
N SER A 30 -29.42 21.80 -3.20
CA SER A 30 -28.49 22.90 -2.88
C SER A 30 -27.39 22.45 -1.91
N ARG A 31 -26.22 23.08 -1.99
CA ARG A 31 -25.11 22.85 -1.06
C ARG A 31 -25.51 23.02 0.41
N ARG A 32 -26.33 24.03 0.70
CA ARG A 32 -26.88 24.28 2.03
C ARG A 32 -27.75 23.13 2.54
N ALA A 33 -28.51 22.48 1.66
CA ALA A 33 -29.33 21.33 2.04
C ALA A 33 -28.43 20.14 2.41
N LEU A 34 -27.45 19.81 1.57
CA LEU A 34 -26.51 18.72 1.85
C LEU A 34 -25.71 18.96 3.14
N ASP A 35 -25.22 20.18 3.36
CA ASP A 35 -24.50 20.51 4.59
C ASP A 35 -25.40 20.39 5.83
N SER A 36 -26.69 20.74 5.73
CA SER A 36 -27.64 20.58 6.85
C SER A 36 -27.92 19.12 7.23
N TRP A 37 -27.77 18.18 6.29
CA TRP A 37 -27.93 16.73 6.51
C TRP A 37 -26.67 16.10 7.09
N LEU A 38 -25.51 16.74 6.87
CA LEU A 38 -24.22 16.31 7.41
C LEU A 38 -23.98 16.84 8.83
N LEU A 39 -24.85 17.70 9.37
CA LEU A 39 -24.76 18.19 10.74
C LEU A 39 -25.24 17.16 11.77
N PRO A 40 -24.64 17.11 12.97
CA PRO A 40 -25.12 16.25 14.05
C PRO A 40 -26.57 16.57 14.46
N ASP A 41 -27.30 15.57 14.95
CA ASP A 41 -28.72 15.69 15.30
C ASP A 41 -29.01 16.73 16.41
N ASN A 42 -28.01 17.10 17.19
CA ASN A 42 -28.12 18.14 18.22
C ASN A 42 -27.87 19.57 17.70
N SER A 43 -27.65 19.75 16.40
CA SER A 43 -27.50 21.07 15.77
C SER A 43 -28.84 21.71 15.45
N ASN A 44 -29.02 23.00 15.76
CA ASN A 44 -30.24 23.76 15.43
C ASN A 44 -30.49 23.89 13.91
N GLU A 45 -29.43 23.77 13.11
CA GLU A 45 -29.49 23.81 11.65
C GLU A 45 -29.65 22.42 11.01
N HIS A 46 -29.69 21.37 11.82
CA HIS A 46 -29.92 20.01 11.35
C HIS A 46 -31.27 19.91 10.63
N ARG A 47 -31.25 19.21 9.49
CA ARG A 47 -32.45 18.84 8.75
C ARG A 47 -32.37 17.37 8.38
N SER A 48 -33.51 16.69 8.38
CA SER A 48 -33.58 15.31 7.88
C SER A 48 -33.52 15.31 6.35
N MET A 49 -32.68 14.46 5.79
CA MET A 49 -32.63 14.19 4.36
C MET A 49 -33.98 13.64 3.86
N PRO A 50 -34.51 14.10 2.71
CA PRO A 50 -35.75 13.57 2.14
C PRO A 50 -35.63 12.07 1.81
N THR A 51 -36.69 11.30 2.07
CA THR A 51 -36.73 9.85 1.84
C THR A 51 -36.43 9.45 0.38
N ILE A 52 -36.72 10.31 -0.59
CA ILE A 52 -36.39 10.05 -2.01
C ILE A 52 -34.86 10.07 -2.25
N VAL A 53 -34.15 10.98 -1.59
CA VAL A 53 -32.68 11.07 -1.64
C VAL A 53 -32.08 9.88 -0.90
N GLU A 54 -32.65 9.54 0.27
CA GLU A 54 -32.23 8.36 1.04
C GLU A 54 -32.39 7.06 0.22
N ARG A 55 -33.53 6.87 -0.47
CA ARG A 55 -33.74 5.72 -1.35
C ARG A 55 -32.80 5.70 -2.54
N PHE A 56 -32.55 6.84 -3.16
CA PHE A 56 -31.62 6.95 -4.29
C PHE A 56 -30.18 6.60 -3.87
N LEU A 57 -29.74 7.11 -2.73
CA LEU A 57 -28.43 6.79 -2.17
C LEU A 57 -28.35 5.33 -1.72
N ALA A 58 -29.39 4.81 -1.06
CA ALA A 58 -29.47 3.40 -0.72
C ALA A 58 -29.46 2.51 -1.97
N GLU A 59 -30.09 2.93 -3.07
CA GLU A 59 -30.06 2.22 -4.33
C GLU A 59 -28.65 2.20 -4.92
N ILE A 60 -27.94 3.34 -4.95
CA ILE A 60 -26.52 3.42 -5.36
C ILE A 60 -25.65 2.50 -4.50
N LEU A 61 -25.83 2.53 -3.18
CA LEU A 61 -25.08 1.69 -2.24
C LEU A 61 -25.47 0.21 -2.35
N SER A 62 -26.67 -0.10 -2.88
CA SER A 62 -27.17 -1.47 -3.03
C SER A 62 -27.00 -2.07 -4.43
N GLN A 63 -26.77 -1.27 -5.47
CA GLN A 63 -26.57 -1.76 -6.84
C GLN A 63 -25.27 -2.59 -6.96
N ASP A 64 -24.32 -2.41 -6.04
CA ASP A 64 -23.16 -3.31 -5.85
C ASP A 64 -23.46 -4.56 -4.98
N THR A 65 -24.66 -4.66 -4.39
CA THR A 65 -25.08 -5.80 -3.54
C THR A 65 -26.14 -6.70 -4.17
N LYS A 66 -26.48 -6.51 -5.46
CA LYS A 66 -27.36 -7.47 -6.15
C LYS A 66 -26.66 -8.83 -6.25
N VAL A 67 -27.05 -9.71 -5.34
CA VAL A 67 -26.77 -11.15 -5.34
C VAL A 67 -27.18 -11.72 -6.70
N VAL A 68 -26.19 -11.93 -7.56
CA VAL A 68 -26.31 -12.79 -8.72
C VAL A 68 -26.36 -14.22 -8.16
N PRO A 69 -27.34 -15.07 -8.57
CA PRO A 69 -27.32 -16.48 -8.20
C PRO A 69 -25.98 -17.08 -8.64
N ALA A 70 -25.46 -18.04 -7.87
CA ALA A 70 -24.13 -18.67 -8.03
C ALA A 70 -23.84 -19.17 -9.45
N HIS A 71 -23.55 -18.24 -10.35
CA HIS A 71 -22.71 -18.42 -11.51
C HIS A 71 -21.31 -18.05 -11.02
N HIS A 72 -20.34 -18.88 -11.35
CA HIS A 72 -18.92 -18.57 -11.23
C HIS A 72 -18.66 -17.13 -11.69
N VAL A 73 -18.66 -16.16 -10.75
CA VAL A 73 -18.08 -14.85 -10.98
C VAL A 73 -16.61 -15.15 -11.03
N SER A 74 -16.12 -15.23 -12.26
CA SER A 74 -14.77 -15.57 -12.56
C SER A 74 -13.83 -14.73 -11.71
N THR A 75 -12.81 -15.35 -11.12
CA THR A 75 -11.56 -14.69 -10.70
C THR A 75 -10.81 -14.08 -11.91
N ALA A 76 -11.49 -13.81 -13.03
CA ALA A 76 -10.97 -13.56 -14.38
C ALA A 76 -10.04 -12.36 -14.48
N ASN A 77 -10.11 -11.42 -13.56
CA ASN A 77 -9.39 -10.15 -13.70
C ASN A 77 -8.11 -10.08 -12.87
N TRP A 78 -7.80 -11.08 -12.03
CA TRP A 78 -6.47 -11.16 -11.43
C TRP A 78 -5.70 -12.36 -11.97
N ALA A 79 -4.44 -12.11 -12.32
CA ALA A 79 -3.53 -13.17 -12.69
C ALA A 79 -3.40 -14.18 -11.53
N PRO A 80 -3.20 -15.48 -11.83
CA PRO A 80 -3.07 -16.52 -10.80
C PRO A 80 -1.90 -16.30 -9.84
N HIS A 81 -0.94 -15.45 -10.22
CA HIS A 81 0.23 -15.07 -9.44
C HIS A 81 0.36 -13.55 -9.36
N LEU A 82 0.96 -13.06 -8.28
CA LEU A 82 1.33 -11.65 -8.10
C LEU A 82 2.85 -11.51 -8.22
N LEU A 83 3.33 -11.21 -9.42
CA LEU A 83 4.76 -11.17 -9.78
C LEU A 83 5.28 -9.74 -10.00
N SER A 84 4.47 -8.87 -10.60
CA SER A 84 4.83 -7.51 -11.01
C SER A 84 3.66 -6.54 -10.81
N VAL A 85 3.98 -5.24 -10.64
CA VAL A 85 2.96 -4.18 -10.61
C VAL A 85 2.29 -3.94 -11.97
N GLU A 86 2.90 -4.40 -13.07
CA GLU A 86 2.34 -4.22 -14.42
C GLU A 86 1.08 -5.05 -14.66
N GLN A 87 0.79 -5.99 -13.76
CA GLN A 87 -0.43 -6.79 -13.79
C GLN A 87 -1.68 -5.99 -13.33
N PHE A 88 -1.49 -4.78 -12.80
CA PHE A 88 -2.58 -3.97 -12.27
C PHE A 88 -3.04 -2.89 -13.24
N SER A 89 -4.36 -2.70 -13.27
CA SER A 89 -4.99 -1.49 -13.75
C SER A 89 -5.34 -0.60 -12.55
N ARG A 90 -5.67 0.66 -12.79
CA ARG A 90 -6.16 1.55 -11.73
C ARG A 90 -7.38 0.96 -11.00
N GLU A 91 -8.33 0.41 -11.76
CA GLU A 91 -9.54 -0.21 -11.21
C GLU A 91 -9.22 -1.40 -10.29
N SER A 92 -8.28 -2.27 -10.67
CA SER A 92 -7.94 -3.43 -9.84
C SER A 92 -7.16 -3.05 -8.58
N VAL A 93 -6.37 -1.97 -8.61
CA VAL A 93 -5.76 -1.38 -7.41
C VAL A 93 -6.84 -0.82 -6.48
N GLU A 94 -7.77 -0.02 -6.99
CA GLU A 94 -8.84 0.57 -6.20
C GLU A 94 -9.74 -0.52 -5.58
N GLU A 95 -10.03 -1.60 -6.30
CA GLU A 95 -10.74 -2.76 -5.78
C GLU A 95 -9.99 -3.44 -4.63
N LEU A 96 -8.68 -3.67 -4.80
CA LEU A 96 -7.84 -4.25 -3.75
C LEU A 96 -7.85 -3.37 -2.48
N PHE A 97 -7.80 -2.05 -2.65
CA PHE A 97 -7.80 -1.10 -1.53
C PHE A 97 -9.13 -1.04 -0.80
N ARG A 98 -10.28 -1.17 -1.50
CA ARG A 98 -11.59 -1.32 -0.84
C ARG A 98 -11.62 -2.53 0.09
N ILE A 99 -10.99 -3.64 -0.29
CA ILE A 99 -10.89 -4.84 0.55
C ILE A 99 -9.94 -4.61 1.72
N ALA A 100 -8.80 -3.96 1.47
CA ALA A 100 -7.85 -3.59 2.52
C ALA A 100 -8.52 -2.70 3.59
N ASP A 101 -9.40 -1.79 3.18
CA ASP A 101 -10.19 -0.95 4.09
C ASP A 101 -11.12 -1.76 4.99
N ILE A 102 -11.83 -2.76 4.44
CA ILE A 102 -12.67 -3.69 5.22
C ILE A 102 -11.83 -4.45 6.26
N MET A 103 -10.55 -4.70 5.96
CA MET A 103 -9.63 -5.44 6.82
C MET A 103 -8.91 -4.59 7.87
N GLN A 104 -9.02 -3.25 7.81
CA GLN A 104 -8.41 -2.35 8.80
C GLN A 104 -8.76 -2.71 10.26
N PRO A 105 -10.03 -2.97 10.63
CA PRO A 105 -10.36 -3.37 12.00
C PRO A 105 -9.68 -4.67 12.43
N VAL A 106 -9.44 -5.60 11.50
CA VAL A 106 -8.73 -6.86 11.80
C VAL A 106 -7.23 -6.62 11.99
N ALA A 107 -6.62 -5.80 11.11
CA ALA A 107 -5.22 -5.40 11.23
C ALA A 107 -4.95 -4.64 12.55
N ARG A 108 -5.88 -3.78 12.97
CA ARG A 108 -5.88 -3.07 14.25
C ARG A 108 -6.28 -3.90 15.46
N ARG A 109 -6.58 -5.19 15.24
CA ARG A 109 -6.95 -6.13 16.31
C ARG A 109 -8.24 -5.74 17.03
N GLN A 110 -9.14 -5.02 16.37
CA GLN A 110 -10.49 -4.67 16.85
C GLN A 110 -11.51 -5.76 16.47
N LYS A 111 -11.28 -6.42 15.33
CA LYS A 111 -12.07 -7.55 14.84
C LYS A 111 -11.17 -8.75 14.56
N THR A 112 -11.80 -9.92 14.39
CA THR A 112 -11.20 -11.15 13.88
C THR A 112 -11.83 -11.52 12.55
N CYS A 113 -11.09 -12.24 11.71
CA CYS A 113 -11.56 -12.79 10.44
C CYS A 113 -10.97 -14.18 10.28
N ARG A 114 -11.77 -15.17 9.88
CA ARG A 114 -11.32 -16.58 9.72
C ARG A 114 -11.65 -17.15 8.33
N VAL A 115 -11.67 -16.31 7.30
CA VAL A 115 -11.97 -16.73 5.91
C VAL A 115 -10.95 -17.69 5.30
N LEU A 116 -9.74 -17.77 5.86
CA LEU A 116 -8.68 -18.70 5.45
C LEU A 116 -8.43 -19.78 6.51
N GLU A 117 -9.41 -20.09 7.36
CA GLU A 117 -9.28 -21.17 8.34
C GLU A 117 -8.98 -22.50 7.64
N GLY A 118 -7.85 -23.11 8.01
CA GLY A 118 -7.36 -24.36 7.42
C GLY A 118 -6.39 -24.19 6.26
N ALA A 119 -6.29 -23.00 5.66
CA ALA A 119 -5.33 -22.73 4.59
C ALA A 119 -3.90 -22.60 5.14
N VAL A 120 -2.90 -22.90 4.29
CA VAL A 120 -1.47 -22.89 4.62
C VAL A 120 -0.70 -21.98 3.68
N LEU A 121 0.06 -21.04 4.24
CA LEU A 121 1.04 -20.21 3.53
C LEU A 121 2.43 -20.83 3.65
N ALA A 122 3.09 -21.10 2.52
CA ALA A 122 4.52 -21.32 2.49
C ALA A 122 5.25 -19.97 2.29
N ASN A 123 6.02 -19.55 3.29
CA ASN A 123 6.67 -18.24 3.33
C ASN A 123 8.20 -18.40 3.15
N LEU A 124 8.66 -18.40 1.89
CA LEU A 124 10.02 -18.76 1.50
C LEU A 124 10.89 -17.52 1.31
N PHE A 125 11.82 -17.27 2.24
CA PHE A 125 12.69 -16.10 2.23
C PHE A 125 14.16 -16.51 2.12
N PHE A 126 14.73 -16.40 0.93
CA PHE A 126 16.11 -16.77 0.63
C PHE A 126 17.12 -15.63 0.88
N GLU A 127 16.66 -14.38 0.96
CA GLU A 127 17.44 -13.22 1.43
C GLU A 127 16.86 -12.62 2.73
N ALA A 128 17.69 -11.91 3.49
CA ALA A 128 17.31 -11.36 4.79
C ALA A 128 16.17 -10.32 4.68
N SER A 129 15.01 -10.59 5.32
CA SER A 129 13.92 -9.61 5.40
C SER A 129 12.91 -9.90 6.52
N THR A 130 13.24 -9.50 7.75
CA THR A 130 12.39 -9.75 8.92
C THR A 130 11.00 -9.13 8.80
N ARG A 131 10.90 -7.84 8.43
CA ARG A 131 9.62 -7.12 8.37
C ARG A 131 8.68 -7.70 7.31
N THR A 132 9.19 -7.92 6.11
CA THR A 132 8.39 -8.43 5.00
C THR A 132 7.88 -9.82 5.34
N ARG A 133 8.75 -10.72 5.82
CA ARG A 133 8.38 -12.08 6.22
C ARG A 133 7.31 -12.08 7.32
N ILE A 134 7.53 -11.33 8.41
CA ILE A 134 6.61 -11.27 9.54
C ILE A 134 5.28 -10.65 9.13
N SER A 135 5.28 -9.59 8.32
CA SER A 135 4.03 -8.95 7.90
C SER A 135 3.18 -9.85 6.99
N PHE A 136 3.79 -10.66 6.11
CA PHE A 136 3.05 -11.69 5.37
C PHE A 136 2.46 -12.77 6.28
N GLY A 137 3.27 -13.32 7.19
CA GLY A 137 2.80 -14.33 8.12
C GLY A 137 1.69 -13.80 9.04
N ALA A 138 1.84 -12.58 9.55
CA ALA A 138 0.83 -11.92 10.35
C ALA A 138 -0.47 -11.69 9.56
N ALA A 139 -0.40 -11.21 8.32
CA ALA A 139 -1.56 -11.03 7.47
C ALA A 139 -2.33 -12.35 7.25
N PHE A 140 -1.62 -13.43 6.95
CA PHE A 140 -2.23 -14.74 6.73
C PHE A 140 -2.87 -15.31 8.00
N CYS A 141 -2.15 -15.24 9.13
CA CYS A 141 -2.70 -15.64 10.44
C CYS A 141 -3.91 -14.81 10.86
N ARG A 142 -3.95 -13.52 10.53
CA ARG A 142 -5.08 -12.62 10.81
C ARG A 142 -6.35 -12.99 10.05
N LEU A 143 -6.23 -13.74 8.96
CA LEU A 143 -7.33 -14.31 8.19
C LEU A 143 -7.68 -15.75 8.64
N GLY A 144 -7.02 -16.28 9.67
CA GLY A 144 -7.26 -17.61 10.23
C GLY A 144 -6.40 -18.73 9.64
N GLY A 145 -5.52 -18.41 8.69
CA GLY A 145 -4.61 -19.38 8.06
C GLY A 145 -3.38 -19.72 8.91
N SER A 146 -2.68 -20.78 8.53
CA SER A 146 -1.44 -21.25 9.16
C SER A 146 -0.22 -20.92 8.28
N VAL A 147 0.95 -20.75 8.88
CA VAL A 147 2.17 -20.36 8.13
C VAL A 147 3.25 -21.40 8.36
N CYS A 148 3.80 -21.93 7.26
CA CYS A 148 5.02 -22.72 7.21
C CYS A 148 6.13 -21.83 6.65
N ASP A 149 7.16 -21.53 7.44
CA ASP A 149 8.21 -20.61 7.02
C ASP A 149 9.59 -21.28 6.88
N THR A 150 10.42 -20.68 6.03
CA THR A 150 11.83 -21.03 5.90
C THR A 150 12.62 -19.76 5.64
N THR A 151 13.79 -19.66 6.29
CA THR A 151 14.68 -18.50 6.16
C THR A 151 16.08 -18.93 5.78
N GLY A 152 16.64 -18.25 4.77
CA GLY A 152 18.03 -18.37 4.33
C GLY A 152 18.23 -19.51 3.33
N PHE A 153 19.00 -19.21 2.27
CA PHE A 153 19.33 -20.18 1.22
C PHE A 153 19.97 -21.46 1.79
N THR A 154 20.91 -21.32 2.73
CA THR A 154 21.66 -22.42 3.37
C THR A 154 20.78 -23.44 4.10
N PHE A 155 19.57 -23.05 4.51
CA PHE A 155 18.66 -23.91 5.26
C PHE A 155 17.63 -24.60 4.36
N SER A 156 17.67 -24.36 3.05
CA SER A 156 16.78 -24.97 2.06
C SER A 156 17.43 -26.15 1.34
N SER A 157 16.62 -27.03 0.75
CA SER A 157 17.07 -28.10 -0.16
C SER A 157 17.81 -27.56 -1.39
N MET A 158 17.57 -26.29 -1.78
CA MET A 158 18.30 -25.62 -2.85
C MET A 158 19.81 -25.49 -2.53
N ALA A 159 20.19 -25.38 -1.25
CA ALA A 159 21.61 -25.43 -0.87
C ALA A 159 22.27 -26.78 -1.13
N LYS A 160 21.47 -27.84 -1.30
CA LYS A 160 21.94 -29.18 -1.70
C LYS A 160 21.88 -29.40 -3.22
N GLY A 161 21.58 -28.35 -3.99
CA GLY A 161 21.52 -28.39 -5.45
C GLY A 161 20.15 -28.73 -6.05
N GLU A 162 19.07 -28.70 -5.27
CA GLU A 162 17.70 -28.84 -5.82
C GLU A 162 17.36 -27.63 -6.71
N SER A 163 16.70 -27.88 -7.84
CA SER A 163 16.29 -26.82 -8.76
C SER A 163 15.13 -25.99 -8.19
N ILE A 164 15.01 -24.72 -8.61
CA ILE A 164 13.85 -23.87 -8.25
C ILE A 164 12.54 -24.54 -8.67
N TYR A 165 12.51 -25.14 -9.85
CA TYR A 165 11.36 -25.87 -10.37
C TYR A 165 10.91 -27.00 -9.44
N ASP A 166 11.83 -27.86 -9.02
CA ASP A 166 11.52 -29.00 -8.14
C ASP A 166 11.09 -28.53 -6.75
N THR A 167 11.81 -27.57 -6.17
CA THR A 167 11.42 -26.94 -4.89
C THR A 167 10.01 -26.36 -4.99
N SER A 168 9.70 -25.65 -6.08
CA SER A 168 8.37 -25.09 -6.31
C SER A 168 7.29 -26.16 -6.42
N ARG A 169 7.48 -27.24 -7.20
CA ARG A 169 6.49 -28.34 -7.29
C ARG A 169 6.26 -29.01 -5.95
N VAL A 170 7.33 -29.29 -5.21
CA VAL A 170 7.23 -29.95 -3.90
C VAL A 170 6.48 -29.08 -2.91
N VAL A 171 6.88 -27.82 -2.75
CA VAL A 171 6.23 -26.91 -1.80
C VAL A 171 4.79 -26.60 -2.21
N SER A 172 4.49 -26.55 -3.51
CA SER A 172 3.13 -26.37 -4.01
C SER A 172 2.18 -27.52 -3.61
N GLY A 173 2.71 -28.71 -3.31
CA GLY A 173 1.92 -29.81 -2.78
C GLY A 173 1.60 -29.72 -1.28
N TYR A 174 2.22 -28.79 -0.55
CA TYR A 174 2.11 -28.67 0.91
C TYR A 174 1.31 -27.45 1.37
N ALA A 175 1.08 -26.48 0.48
CA ALA A 175 0.53 -25.18 0.81
C ALA A 175 -0.56 -24.77 -0.19
N ASP A 176 -1.34 -23.74 0.17
CA ASP A 176 -2.38 -23.16 -0.69
C ASP A 176 -1.90 -21.88 -1.39
N VAL A 177 -0.84 -21.26 -0.88
CA VAL A 177 -0.18 -20.09 -1.48
C VAL A 177 1.30 -20.04 -1.06
N ILE A 178 2.16 -19.53 -1.94
CA ILE A 178 3.58 -19.35 -1.66
C ILE A 178 3.94 -17.86 -1.80
N VAL A 179 4.60 -17.31 -0.78
CA VAL A 179 5.31 -16.03 -0.89
C VAL A 179 6.79 -16.35 -1.06
N VAL A 180 7.41 -15.81 -2.11
CA VAL A 180 8.83 -16.02 -2.38
C VAL A 180 9.56 -14.69 -2.35
N ARG A 181 10.70 -14.67 -1.67
CA ARG A 181 11.69 -13.59 -1.76
C ARG A 181 13.05 -14.18 -2.07
N HIS A 182 13.62 -13.80 -3.21
CA HIS A 182 14.85 -14.40 -3.73
C HIS A 182 15.88 -13.31 -4.11
N PRO A 183 17.20 -13.52 -3.91
CA PRO A 183 18.22 -12.53 -4.27
C PRO A 183 18.42 -12.37 -5.79
N GLU A 184 18.05 -13.38 -6.57
CA GLU A 184 18.15 -13.38 -8.04
C GLU A 184 16.87 -12.84 -8.67
N GLN A 185 17.02 -11.95 -9.65
CA GLN A 185 15.92 -11.41 -10.45
C GLN A 185 15.33 -12.52 -11.34
N GLY A 186 14.00 -12.59 -11.44
CA GLY A 186 13.31 -13.59 -12.27
C GLY A 186 13.10 -14.95 -11.59
N ALA A 187 13.80 -15.26 -10.50
CA ALA A 187 13.62 -16.52 -9.78
C ALA A 187 12.17 -16.72 -9.30
N VAL A 188 11.47 -15.66 -8.91
CA VAL A 188 10.06 -15.77 -8.48
C VAL A 188 9.14 -16.12 -9.67
N ALA A 189 9.47 -15.69 -10.88
CA ALA A 189 8.73 -16.09 -12.08
C ALA A 189 8.97 -17.57 -12.40
N GLU A 190 10.21 -18.06 -12.25
CA GLU A 190 10.52 -19.50 -12.39
C GLU A 190 9.76 -20.35 -11.35
N PHE A 191 9.66 -19.87 -10.10
CA PHE A 191 8.79 -20.49 -9.08
C PHE A 191 7.33 -20.57 -9.57
N ALA A 192 6.82 -19.52 -10.21
CA ALA A 192 5.45 -19.47 -10.71
C ALA A 192 5.17 -20.41 -11.89
N GLU A 193 6.10 -20.51 -12.84
CA GLU A 193 5.99 -21.47 -13.96
C GLU A 193 5.87 -22.92 -13.48
N ALA A 194 6.51 -23.21 -12.35
CA ALA A 194 6.49 -24.49 -11.70
C ALA A 194 5.37 -24.65 -10.65
N SER A 195 4.40 -23.75 -10.53
CA SER A 195 3.37 -23.85 -9.49
C SER A 195 1.95 -23.94 -10.04
N ASN A 196 1.10 -24.71 -9.37
CA ASN A 196 -0.35 -24.73 -9.63
C ASN A 196 -1.14 -23.92 -8.58
N ILE A 197 -0.45 -23.31 -7.62
CA ILE A 197 -1.04 -22.46 -6.58
C ILE A 197 -0.51 -21.03 -6.72
N PRO A 198 -1.18 -20.03 -6.13
CA PRO A 198 -0.72 -18.65 -6.24
C PRO A 198 0.70 -18.44 -5.70
N ILE A 199 1.50 -17.68 -6.46
CA ILE A 199 2.84 -17.25 -6.08
C ILE A 199 2.82 -15.73 -5.91
N ILE A 200 3.39 -15.24 -4.81
CA ILE A 200 3.48 -13.82 -4.51
C ILE A 200 4.95 -13.41 -4.42
N ASN A 201 5.33 -12.41 -5.20
CA ASN A 201 6.65 -11.78 -5.16
C ASN A 201 6.81 -10.87 -3.93
N GLY A 202 7.55 -11.38 -2.94
CA GLY A 202 8.03 -10.65 -1.76
C GLY A 202 9.34 -9.89 -1.97
N GLY A 203 9.83 -9.85 -3.21
CA GLY A 203 11.04 -9.19 -3.69
C GLY A 203 11.99 -10.16 -4.43
N ASP A 204 12.39 -9.82 -5.65
CA ASP A 204 13.36 -10.59 -6.44
C ASP A 204 14.58 -9.74 -6.84
N GLY A 205 15.67 -9.85 -6.08
CA GLY A 205 16.92 -9.15 -6.40
C GLY A 205 16.76 -7.63 -6.63
N PRO A 206 17.32 -7.08 -7.74
CA PRO A 206 17.07 -5.72 -8.20
C PRO A 206 15.80 -5.55 -9.05
N GLY A 207 14.98 -6.60 -9.20
CA GLY A 207 13.73 -6.60 -9.95
C GLY A 207 12.61 -5.82 -9.26
N GLU A 208 11.54 -6.50 -8.85
CA GLU A 208 10.33 -5.85 -8.37
C GLU A 208 9.97 -6.19 -6.92
N HIS A 209 9.13 -5.36 -6.31
CA HIS A 209 8.48 -5.66 -5.04
C HIS A 209 7.02 -5.17 -5.07
N PRO A 210 6.12 -5.89 -5.77
CA PRO A 210 4.76 -5.39 -6.05
C PRO A 210 3.95 -5.14 -4.78
N THR A 211 4.07 -6.04 -3.79
CA THR A 211 3.35 -5.89 -2.51
C THR A 211 3.81 -4.70 -1.67
N GLN A 212 5.06 -4.23 -1.84
CA GLN A 212 5.53 -3.00 -1.22
C GLN A 212 4.99 -1.78 -1.97
N ALA A 213 5.03 -1.77 -3.30
CA ALA A 213 4.46 -0.66 -4.07
C ALA A 213 2.95 -0.47 -3.81
N LEU A 214 2.19 -1.56 -3.70
CA LEU A 214 0.77 -1.51 -3.37
C LEU A 214 0.51 -0.91 -1.98
N LEU A 215 1.28 -1.31 -0.96
CA LEU A 215 1.09 -0.76 0.39
C LEU A 215 1.58 0.69 0.50
N ASP A 216 2.58 1.07 -0.28
CA ASP A 216 3.05 2.45 -0.40
C ASP A 216 1.96 3.33 -1.00
N LEU A 217 1.41 2.93 -2.15
CA LEU A 217 0.32 3.66 -2.81
C LEU A 217 -0.94 3.73 -1.94
N TYR A 218 -1.32 2.62 -1.29
CA TYR A 218 -2.44 2.61 -0.34
C TYR A 218 -2.20 3.61 0.81
N THR A 219 -0.97 3.71 1.29
CA THR A 219 -0.62 4.70 2.32
C THR A 219 -0.75 6.12 1.79
N MET A 220 -0.30 6.39 0.55
CA MET A 220 -0.51 7.70 -0.08
C MET A 220 -2.00 8.02 -0.15
N GLU A 221 -2.86 7.12 -0.65
CA GLU A 221 -4.30 7.39 -0.73
C GLU A 221 -4.95 7.65 0.63
N ARG A 222 -4.57 6.89 1.66
CA ARG A 222 -5.08 7.11 3.02
C ARG A 222 -4.64 8.45 3.61
N GLU A 223 -3.37 8.82 3.44
CA GLU A 223 -2.86 10.10 3.92
C GLU A 223 -3.45 11.28 3.14
N PHE A 224 -3.65 11.13 1.83
CA PHE A 224 -4.31 12.14 1.00
C PHE A 224 -5.77 12.32 1.41
N SER A 225 -6.49 11.22 1.61
CA SER A 225 -7.88 11.27 2.12
C SER A 225 -7.95 11.97 3.47
N ARG A 226 -7.01 11.68 4.38
CA ARG A 226 -6.89 12.36 5.69
C ARG A 226 -6.69 13.87 5.54
N LEU A 227 -5.95 14.30 4.52
CA LEU A 227 -5.68 15.70 4.21
C LEU A 227 -6.70 16.34 3.26
N ASN A 228 -7.75 15.60 2.84
CA ASN A 228 -8.71 16.02 1.81
C ASN A 228 -8.05 16.41 0.47
N LYS A 229 -7.03 15.65 0.07
CA LYS A 229 -6.31 15.77 -1.21
C LYS A 229 -6.64 14.60 -2.13
N LEU A 230 -6.38 14.78 -3.42
CA LEU A 230 -6.42 13.72 -4.44
C LEU A 230 -5.00 13.40 -4.91
N ILE A 231 -4.74 12.15 -5.22
CA ILE A 231 -3.44 11.73 -5.74
C ILE A 231 -3.24 12.20 -7.19
N ASP A 232 -4.29 12.20 -8.03
CA ASP A 232 -4.22 12.79 -9.37
C ASP A 232 -3.84 14.27 -9.27
N GLY A 233 -2.92 14.72 -10.12
CA GLY A 233 -2.40 16.09 -10.09
C GLY A 233 -1.40 16.40 -8.97
N SER A 234 -1.05 15.43 -8.12
CA SER A 234 -0.14 15.64 -6.99
C SER A 234 1.33 15.67 -7.38
N HIS A 235 2.17 16.21 -6.50
CA HIS A 235 3.62 16.20 -6.65
C HIS A 235 4.28 15.18 -5.71
N ILE A 236 4.94 14.18 -6.28
CA ILE A 236 5.63 13.11 -5.57
C ILE A 236 7.14 13.20 -5.83
N ALA A 237 7.93 13.33 -4.76
CA ALA A 237 9.38 13.31 -4.81
C ALA A 237 9.91 11.94 -4.37
N LEU A 238 10.60 11.22 -5.26
CA LEU A 238 11.33 9.99 -4.94
C LEU A 238 12.80 10.35 -4.68
N VAL A 239 13.34 9.99 -3.50
CA VAL A 239 14.64 10.49 -3.03
C VAL A 239 15.60 9.34 -2.69
N GLY A 240 16.85 9.43 -3.14
CA GLY A 240 17.96 8.58 -2.70
C GLY A 240 18.50 7.64 -3.78
N ASP A 241 18.65 6.35 -3.46
CA ASP A 241 19.15 5.31 -4.38
C ASP A 241 18.02 4.83 -5.31
N LEU A 242 17.81 5.60 -6.38
CA LEU A 242 16.80 5.30 -7.39
C LEU A 242 17.28 4.31 -8.44
N LYS A 243 18.57 4.00 -8.50
CA LYS A 243 19.14 3.00 -9.41
C LYS A 243 18.88 1.58 -8.95
N HIS A 244 19.02 1.30 -7.65
CA HIS A 244 18.87 -0.05 -7.10
C HIS A 244 17.61 -0.23 -6.23
N GLY A 245 16.89 0.86 -5.98
CA GLY A 245 15.68 0.89 -5.15
C GLY A 245 14.46 0.22 -5.79
N ARG A 246 14.40 -1.12 -5.79
CA ARG A 246 13.26 -1.88 -6.35
C ARG A 246 11.87 -1.43 -5.87
N ALA A 247 11.76 -0.99 -4.61
CA ALA A 247 10.50 -0.49 -4.07
C ALA A 247 10.10 0.83 -4.77
N ALA A 248 11.06 1.74 -4.99
CA ALA A 248 10.85 2.96 -5.75
C ALA A 248 10.56 2.67 -7.23
N HIS A 249 11.19 1.64 -7.83
CA HIS A 249 10.89 1.22 -9.20
C HIS A 249 9.45 0.75 -9.35
N SER A 250 9.02 -0.21 -8.52
CA SER A 250 7.66 -0.72 -8.55
C SER A 250 6.64 0.38 -8.22
N LEU A 251 6.93 1.28 -7.29
CA LEU A 251 6.07 2.42 -6.98
C LEU A 251 5.96 3.39 -8.16
N ALA A 252 7.07 3.77 -8.79
CA ALA A 252 7.08 4.68 -9.95
C ALA A 252 6.26 4.12 -11.13
N LYS A 253 6.38 2.82 -11.41
CA LYS A 253 5.54 2.14 -12.42
C LYS A 253 4.04 2.21 -12.06
N LEU A 254 3.69 1.96 -10.80
CA LEU A 254 2.31 1.96 -10.33
C LEU A 254 1.69 3.36 -10.33
N LEU A 255 2.48 4.39 -10.01
CA LEU A 255 2.09 5.80 -10.13
C LEU A 255 1.74 6.19 -11.57
N GLY A 256 2.33 5.50 -12.57
CA GLY A 256 1.97 5.65 -13.98
C GLY A 256 0.50 5.35 -14.30
N LEU A 257 -0.26 4.71 -13.39
CA LEU A 257 -1.71 4.48 -13.53
C LEU A 257 -2.57 5.72 -13.23
N TYR A 258 -1.98 6.73 -12.59
CA TYR A 258 -2.65 7.99 -12.21
C TYR A 258 -2.31 9.11 -13.20
N GLN A 259 -3.06 10.21 -13.12
CA GLN A 259 -3.06 11.27 -14.13
C GLN A 259 -2.47 12.57 -13.61
N GLY A 260 -1.71 13.24 -14.49
CA GLY A 260 -1.22 14.60 -14.26
C GLY A 260 -0.27 14.73 -13.07
N LEU A 261 0.39 13.65 -12.66
CA LEU A 261 1.36 13.68 -11.58
C LEU A 261 2.60 14.48 -11.99
N LYS A 262 3.15 15.25 -11.04
CA LYS A 262 4.55 15.68 -11.11
C LYS A 262 5.38 14.69 -10.30
N ILE A 263 6.30 13.98 -10.94
CA ILE A 263 7.20 13.04 -10.27
C ILE A 263 8.62 13.60 -10.34
N THR A 264 9.14 14.01 -9.20
CA THR A 264 10.52 14.49 -9.08
C THR A 264 11.42 13.36 -8.58
N LEU A 265 12.46 13.06 -9.36
CA LEU A 265 13.47 12.05 -9.07
C LEU A 265 14.71 12.77 -8.55
N LEU A 266 14.85 12.79 -7.23
CA LEU A 266 15.96 13.41 -6.53
C LEU A 266 17.00 12.34 -6.19
N ALA A 267 18.04 12.23 -7.02
CA ALA A 267 19.12 11.27 -6.84
C ALA A 267 20.48 11.93 -7.09
N PRO A 268 21.53 11.57 -6.33
CA PRO A 268 22.88 11.96 -6.68
C PRO A 268 23.36 11.26 -7.96
N THR A 269 24.37 11.85 -8.59
CA THR A 269 24.99 11.33 -9.80
C THR A 269 25.40 9.86 -9.65
N GLY A 270 25.00 9.02 -10.60
CA GLY A 270 25.27 7.58 -10.61
C GLY A 270 24.22 6.71 -9.92
N LEU A 271 23.25 7.31 -9.22
CA LEU A 271 22.11 6.63 -8.58
C LEU A 271 20.75 6.97 -9.22
N GLU A 272 20.76 7.46 -10.46
CA GLU A 272 19.57 7.84 -11.20
C GLU A 272 18.66 6.63 -11.52
N MET A 273 17.36 6.91 -11.64
CA MET A 273 16.37 5.90 -12.00
C MET A 273 16.58 5.38 -13.43
N PRO A 274 16.51 4.06 -13.69
CA PRO A 274 16.67 3.51 -15.04
C PRO A 274 15.60 4.02 -16.02
N ALA A 275 15.99 4.27 -17.27
CA ALA A 275 15.12 4.83 -18.31
C ALA A 275 13.81 4.02 -18.53
N SER A 276 13.90 2.69 -18.46
CA SER A 276 12.72 1.81 -18.62
C SER A 276 11.62 2.05 -17.58
N ILE A 277 11.98 2.55 -16.39
CA ILE A 277 11.01 2.89 -15.34
C ILE A 277 10.38 4.26 -15.63
N LEU A 278 11.14 5.20 -16.21
CA LEU A 278 10.66 6.52 -16.59
C LEU A 278 9.56 6.46 -17.65
N ASP A 279 9.69 5.55 -18.62
CA ASP A 279 8.68 5.31 -19.66
C ASP A 279 7.35 4.83 -19.08
N ALA A 280 7.40 4.04 -18.00
CA ALA A 280 6.20 3.61 -17.30
C ALA A 280 5.58 4.73 -16.44
N ALA A 281 6.41 5.48 -15.73
CA ALA A 281 5.98 6.55 -14.83
C ALA A 281 5.40 7.77 -15.57
N SER A 282 5.90 8.07 -16.78
CA SER A 282 5.50 9.22 -17.62
C SER A 282 4.18 9.04 -18.37
N ARG A 283 3.53 7.88 -18.25
CA ARG A 283 2.21 7.63 -18.84
C ARG A 283 1.16 8.60 -18.28
N ASN A 284 0.00 8.67 -18.94
CA ASN A 284 -1.17 9.40 -18.44
C ASN A 284 -0.94 10.90 -18.15
N GLY A 285 -0.01 11.52 -18.90
CA GLY A 285 0.28 12.96 -18.80
C GLY A 285 1.15 13.34 -17.61
N ASN A 286 1.81 12.37 -16.97
CA ASN A 286 2.73 12.61 -15.87
C ASN A 286 4.01 13.29 -16.35
N VAL A 287 4.49 14.26 -15.58
CA VAL A 287 5.72 15.00 -15.83
C VAL A 287 6.81 14.45 -14.92
N ILE A 288 7.93 14.03 -15.52
CA ILE A 288 9.11 13.55 -14.80
C ILE A 288 10.17 14.65 -14.78
N GLU A 289 10.66 15.01 -13.60
CA GLU A 289 11.79 15.93 -13.41
C GLU A 289 12.91 15.23 -12.66
N CYS A 290 14.14 15.28 -13.16
CA CYS A 290 15.31 14.76 -12.48
C CYS A 290 16.14 15.92 -11.89
N THR A 291 16.63 15.77 -10.67
CA THR A 291 17.48 16.77 -10.01
C THR A 291 18.39 16.08 -8.99
N ASP A 292 19.52 16.70 -8.68
CA ASP A 292 20.42 16.34 -7.59
C ASP A 292 20.33 17.36 -6.43
N ASN A 293 19.49 18.39 -6.55
CA ASN A 293 19.40 19.48 -5.59
C ASN A 293 18.20 19.30 -4.66
N LEU A 294 18.48 19.06 -3.37
CA LEU A 294 17.46 18.83 -2.33
C LEU A 294 16.41 19.93 -2.26
N ALA A 295 16.80 21.21 -2.28
CA ALA A 295 15.86 22.32 -2.14
C ALA A 295 14.86 22.35 -3.31
N SER A 296 15.34 22.24 -4.55
CA SER A 296 14.48 22.19 -5.74
C SER A 296 13.66 20.89 -5.80
N GLY A 297 14.22 19.78 -5.34
CA GLY A 297 13.58 18.46 -5.42
C GLY A 297 12.42 18.29 -4.46
N LEU A 298 12.48 18.95 -3.30
CA LEU A 298 11.42 18.90 -2.28
C LEU A 298 10.39 20.04 -2.41
N ALA A 299 10.73 21.11 -3.13
CA ALA A 299 9.88 22.28 -3.27
C ALA A 299 8.52 21.91 -3.89
N GLY A 300 7.45 22.11 -3.13
CA GLY A 300 6.08 21.87 -3.57
C GLY A 300 5.62 20.41 -3.53
N ALA A 301 6.46 19.47 -3.06
CA ALA A 301 6.09 18.07 -2.95
C ALA A 301 4.93 17.86 -1.96
N ASP A 302 3.95 17.06 -2.36
CA ASP A 302 2.90 16.53 -1.48
C ASP A 302 3.35 15.24 -0.79
N VAL A 303 4.22 14.46 -1.44
CA VAL A 303 4.86 13.27 -0.85
C VAL A 303 6.36 13.28 -1.08
N ILE A 304 7.11 12.92 -0.04
CA ILE A 304 8.53 12.57 -0.12
C ILE A 304 8.65 11.09 0.18
N TYR A 305 9.11 10.31 -0.78
CA TYR A 305 9.41 8.90 -0.61
C TYR A 305 10.93 8.71 -0.60
N ALA A 306 11.49 8.66 0.60
CA ALA A 306 12.91 8.48 0.82
C ALA A 306 13.30 6.99 0.74
N THR A 307 14.47 6.72 0.17
CA THR A 307 15.01 5.37 0.01
C THR A 307 16.37 5.24 0.70
N ARG A 308 16.64 4.04 1.22
CA ARG A 308 17.94 3.69 1.79
C ARG A 308 18.95 3.43 0.66
N VAL A 309 20.16 3.95 0.84
CA VAL A 309 21.34 3.56 0.06
C VAL A 309 21.68 2.09 0.26
N GLN A 310 21.69 1.32 -0.83
CA GLN A 310 22.01 -0.10 -0.78
C GLN A 310 23.52 -0.32 -0.87
N LYS A 311 24.24 0.03 0.21
CA LYS A 311 25.71 -0.09 0.29
C LYS A 311 26.20 -1.50 -0.07
N GLU A 312 25.42 -2.53 0.25
CA GLU A 312 25.72 -3.91 -0.08
C GLU A 312 25.71 -4.23 -1.59
N ARG A 313 25.12 -3.37 -2.42
CA ARG A 313 25.09 -3.52 -3.89
C ARG A 313 26.15 -2.68 -4.59
N MET A 314 26.88 -1.86 -3.84
CA MET A 314 27.95 -1.02 -4.35
C MET A 314 29.28 -1.73 -4.12
N GLN A 315 30.04 -1.99 -5.20
CA GLN A 315 31.30 -2.74 -5.18
C GLN A 315 32.47 -1.92 -4.58
N GLY A 316 32.26 -1.26 -3.44
CA GLY A 316 33.29 -0.45 -2.77
C GLY A 316 33.47 0.96 -3.32
N GLU A 317 32.57 1.44 -4.19
CA GLU A 317 32.60 2.82 -4.67
C GLU A 317 32.23 3.79 -3.52
N VAL A 318 33.11 4.76 -3.27
CA VAL A 318 32.84 5.89 -2.37
C VAL A 318 31.85 6.79 -3.07
N MET A 319 30.68 6.97 -2.47
CA MET A 319 29.65 7.83 -3.06
C MET A 319 29.99 9.30 -2.83
N GLU A 320 30.69 9.89 -3.78
CA GLU A 320 30.80 11.35 -3.87
C GLU A 320 29.38 11.94 -3.99
N GLY A 321 29.02 12.84 -3.07
CA GLY A 321 27.76 13.58 -3.13
C GLY A 321 26.63 13.10 -2.21
N TYR A 322 26.59 11.82 -1.78
CA TYR A 322 25.57 11.35 -0.83
C TYR A 322 25.98 11.66 0.62
N GLY A 323 25.92 12.95 0.95
CA GLY A 323 26.22 13.47 2.27
C GLY A 323 24.95 13.81 3.07
N GLU A 324 25.14 14.56 4.16
CA GLU A 324 24.04 15.11 4.96
C GLU A 324 23.06 15.95 4.13
N ASN A 325 23.53 16.49 3.00
CA ASN A 325 22.75 17.29 2.05
C ASN A 325 21.63 16.52 1.32
N PHE A 326 21.60 15.18 1.40
CA PHE A 326 20.51 14.35 0.85
C PHE A 326 19.64 13.73 1.95
N GLN A 327 19.98 13.93 3.22
CA GLN A 327 19.22 13.37 4.32
C GLN A 327 17.87 14.08 4.47
N ILE A 328 16.80 13.31 4.49
CA ILE A 328 15.49 13.83 4.88
C ILE A 328 15.46 13.97 6.41
N ASN A 329 15.50 15.20 6.90
CA ASN A 329 15.46 15.56 8.32
C ASN A 329 14.48 16.70 8.58
N LEU A 330 14.21 17.00 9.85
CA LEU A 330 13.21 18.00 10.24
C LEU A 330 13.51 19.37 9.62
N ARG A 331 14.78 19.78 9.62
CA ARG A 331 15.22 21.06 9.03
C ARG A 331 14.89 21.12 7.53
N ALA A 332 15.22 20.08 6.77
CA ALA A 332 14.95 20.04 5.33
C ALA A 332 13.46 20.10 5.03
N VAL A 333 12.66 19.33 5.79
CA VAL A 333 11.20 19.32 5.65
C VAL A 333 10.61 20.70 5.94
N ASP A 334 11.02 21.35 7.04
CA ASP A 334 10.53 22.69 7.41
C ASP A 334 10.97 23.80 6.45
N THR A 335 12.16 23.67 5.86
CA THR A 335 12.72 24.72 5.01
C THR A 335 12.15 24.67 3.59
N PHE A 336 11.95 23.47 3.03
CA PHE A 336 11.70 23.30 1.60
C PHE A 336 10.30 22.79 1.26
N CYS A 337 9.57 22.22 2.22
CA CYS A 337 8.32 21.51 1.93
C CYS A 337 7.08 22.30 2.32
N LYS A 338 5.94 21.85 1.80
CA LYS A 338 4.63 22.31 2.28
C LYS A 338 4.43 21.88 3.75
N PRO A 339 3.66 22.63 4.56
CA PRO A 339 3.33 22.23 5.94
C PRO A 339 2.62 20.88 6.07
N ASP A 340 1.98 20.42 5.00
CA ASP A 340 1.18 19.20 4.93
C ASP A 340 1.80 18.12 4.02
N VAL A 341 3.11 18.21 3.74
CA VAL A 341 3.85 17.15 3.03
C VAL A 341 3.78 15.84 3.82
N ILE A 342 3.73 14.72 3.11
CA ILE A 342 3.78 13.38 3.70
C ILE A 342 5.18 12.81 3.48
N VAL A 343 5.84 12.37 4.55
CA VAL A 343 7.18 11.75 4.50
C VAL A 343 7.07 10.24 4.68
N MET A 344 7.47 9.49 3.65
CA MET A 344 7.40 8.04 3.55
C MET A 344 8.78 7.43 3.33
N HIS A 345 8.93 6.16 3.72
CA HIS A 345 10.16 5.39 3.56
C HIS A 345 9.86 3.89 3.73
N PRO A 346 10.24 3.00 2.79
CA PRO A 346 9.86 1.57 2.82
C PRO A 346 10.48 0.76 3.98
N LEU A 347 11.48 1.36 4.64
CA LEU A 347 12.29 0.80 5.71
C LEU A 347 13.17 -0.39 5.25
N PRO A 348 14.33 -0.62 5.89
CA PRO A 348 14.83 0.01 7.10
C PRO A 348 15.41 1.38 6.79
N ARG A 349 15.16 2.36 7.66
CA ARG A 349 16.05 3.52 7.74
C ARG A 349 17.39 3.06 8.28
N ASP A 350 18.48 3.48 7.66
CA ASP A 350 19.82 3.16 8.12
C ASP A 350 20.25 4.15 9.20
N SER A 351 20.23 3.69 10.45
CA SER A 351 20.58 4.54 11.60
C SER A 351 22.09 4.63 11.85
N ARG A 352 22.92 4.03 10.98
CA ARG A 352 24.38 4.13 11.11
C ARG A 352 24.85 5.55 10.75
N PRO A 353 25.88 6.08 11.42
CA PRO A 353 26.47 7.37 11.05
C PRO A 353 26.85 7.41 9.56
N GLY A 354 26.49 8.50 8.88
CA GLY A 354 26.79 8.70 7.46
C GLY A 354 25.97 7.83 6.49
N ALA A 355 24.82 7.30 6.92
CA ALA A 355 23.89 6.64 6.00
C ALA A 355 22.90 7.61 5.33
N ASN A 356 22.56 8.71 6.02
CA ASN A 356 21.93 9.91 5.47
C ASN A 356 20.67 9.67 4.61
N ASP A 357 19.83 8.67 4.93
CA ASP A 357 18.55 8.44 4.26
C ASP A 357 17.40 9.23 4.92
N LEU A 358 17.03 8.86 6.15
CA LEU A 358 15.93 9.46 6.92
C LEU A 358 16.33 9.61 8.38
N SER A 359 16.29 10.85 8.87
CA SER A 359 16.65 11.19 10.24
C SER A 359 15.59 10.79 11.28
N THR A 360 16.04 10.59 12.52
CA THR A 360 15.19 10.22 13.65
C THR A 360 14.55 11.41 14.36
N ASP A 361 15.00 12.64 14.05
CA ASP A 361 14.39 13.89 14.55
C ASP A 361 12.92 14.06 14.09
N LEU A 362 12.55 13.42 12.98
CA LEU A 362 11.18 13.35 12.47
C LEU A 362 10.25 12.38 13.23
N ASN A 363 10.74 11.59 14.19
CA ASN A 363 9.93 10.54 14.84
C ASN A 363 8.63 11.04 15.49
N GLN A 364 8.60 12.29 15.94
CA GLN A 364 7.44 12.93 16.55
C GLN A 364 6.70 13.85 15.58
N ASP A 365 7.15 13.92 14.34
CA ASP A 365 6.58 14.79 13.32
C ASP A 365 5.31 14.15 12.74
N PRO A 366 4.16 14.85 12.74
CA PRO A 366 2.91 14.30 12.20
C PRO A 366 2.97 14.03 10.68
N ARG A 367 3.86 14.71 9.95
CA ARG A 367 4.12 14.49 8.51
C ARG A 367 4.78 13.15 8.23
N LEU A 368 5.48 12.58 9.22
CA LEU A 368 6.15 11.29 9.09
C LEU A 368 5.12 10.15 9.11
N ALA A 369 5.02 9.41 8.00
CA ALA A 369 4.05 8.34 7.81
C ALA A 369 4.67 6.93 7.85
N ILE A 370 5.97 6.78 8.09
CA ILE A 370 6.69 5.51 7.92
C ILE A 370 6.12 4.33 8.73
N PHE A 371 5.60 4.57 9.93
CA PHE A 371 5.01 3.50 10.74
C PHE A 371 3.58 3.18 10.29
N ARG A 372 2.79 4.20 9.98
CA ARG A 372 1.46 4.04 9.35
C ARG A 372 1.57 3.28 8.03
N GLN A 373 2.61 3.55 7.25
CA GLN A 373 2.98 2.82 6.04
C GLN A 373 3.27 1.35 6.31
N THR A 374 4.06 1.05 7.35
CA THR A 374 4.36 -0.35 7.70
C THR A 374 3.13 -1.10 8.20
N ASP A 375 2.26 -0.42 8.96
CA ASP A 375 1.04 -0.99 9.51
C ASP A 375 0.02 -1.27 8.40
N ASN A 376 -0.09 -0.37 7.43
CA ASN A 376 -0.87 -0.53 6.19
C ASN A 376 -0.43 -1.73 5.34
N GLY A 377 0.79 -2.25 5.54
CA GLY A 377 1.24 -3.47 4.90
C GLY A 377 0.44 -4.70 5.28
N VAL A 378 -0.08 -4.77 6.51
CA VAL A 378 -0.88 -5.92 6.97
C VAL A 378 -2.23 -6.02 6.23
N PRO A 379 -3.12 -5.00 6.24
CA PRO A 379 -4.41 -5.09 5.57
C PRO A 379 -4.28 -5.22 4.04
N VAL A 380 -3.29 -4.58 3.41
CA VAL A 380 -3.04 -4.75 1.96
C VAL A 380 -2.66 -6.20 1.64
N ARG A 381 -1.79 -6.82 2.42
CA ARG A 381 -1.43 -8.23 2.21
C ARG A 381 -2.56 -9.19 2.53
N MET A 382 -3.38 -8.88 3.54
CA MET A 382 -4.60 -9.63 3.79
C MET A 382 -5.54 -9.57 2.58
N ALA A 383 -5.73 -8.40 1.99
CA ALA A 383 -6.55 -8.22 0.79
C ALA A 383 -5.99 -9.01 -0.38
N ILE A 384 -4.66 -9.01 -0.55
CA ILE A 384 -3.98 -9.80 -1.57
C ILE A 384 -4.27 -11.30 -1.41
N PHE A 385 -4.11 -11.83 -0.20
CA PHE A 385 -4.40 -13.25 0.05
C PHE A 385 -5.86 -13.59 -0.20
N ALA A 386 -6.78 -12.76 0.29
CA ALA A 386 -8.21 -13.01 0.13
C ALA A 386 -8.63 -13.01 -1.34
N LYS A 387 -8.11 -12.08 -2.14
CA LYS A 387 -8.39 -12.01 -3.57
C LYS A 387 -7.75 -13.17 -4.36
N LEU A 388 -6.47 -13.51 -4.13
CA LEU A 388 -5.80 -14.61 -4.84
C LEU A 388 -6.41 -15.97 -4.52
N LEU A 389 -6.92 -16.16 -3.30
CA LEU A 389 -7.58 -17.40 -2.86
C LEU A 389 -9.10 -17.37 -3.07
N GLY A 390 -9.67 -16.31 -3.66
CA GLY A 390 -11.08 -16.23 -4.04
C GLY A 390 -12.06 -16.16 -2.86
N VAL A 391 -11.64 -15.60 -1.71
CA VAL A 391 -12.46 -15.49 -0.49
C VAL A 391 -12.77 -14.03 -0.10
N ASP A 392 -12.39 -13.06 -0.93
CA ASP A 392 -12.57 -11.62 -0.65
C ASP A 392 -14.03 -11.22 -0.36
N GLN A 393 -14.99 -11.79 -1.08
CA GLN A 393 -16.43 -11.53 -0.88
C GLN A 393 -16.96 -12.07 0.46
N GLN A 394 -16.21 -12.96 1.12
CA GLN A 394 -16.59 -13.56 2.40
C GLN A 394 -16.03 -12.78 3.59
N VAL A 395 -15.10 -11.84 3.36
CA VAL A 395 -14.36 -11.14 4.42
C VAL A 395 -15.30 -10.40 5.36
N GLN A 396 -16.22 -9.60 4.82
CA GLN A 396 -17.15 -8.79 5.62
C GLN A 396 -18.06 -9.68 6.50
N HIS A 397 -18.54 -10.79 5.94
CA HIS A 397 -19.40 -11.75 6.64
C HIS A 397 -18.66 -12.54 7.74
N SER A 398 -17.33 -12.63 7.66
CA SER A 398 -16.49 -13.36 8.62
C SER A 398 -16.03 -12.49 9.80
N LEU A 399 -16.29 -11.17 9.78
CA LEU A 399 -15.86 -10.26 10.83
C LEU A 399 -16.57 -10.54 12.16
N ARG A 400 -15.80 -10.72 13.22
CA ARG A 400 -16.30 -10.90 14.60
C ARG A 400 -15.54 -10.03 15.57
N ASP A 401 -16.17 -9.63 16.66
CA ASP A 401 -15.48 -8.94 17.75
C ASP A 401 -14.40 -9.82 18.38
N ILE A 402 -13.30 -9.19 18.78
CA ILE A 402 -12.25 -9.85 19.55
C ILE A 402 -12.73 -10.13 20.98
N SER A 403 -12.11 -11.12 21.62
CA SER A 403 -12.35 -11.47 23.02
C SER A 403 -11.15 -11.19 23.94
N TRP A 404 -10.13 -10.49 23.44
CA TRP A 404 -8.89 -10.18 24.16
C TRP A 404 -8.62 -8.67 24.17
N VAL A 405 -7.74 -8.24 25.07
CA VAL A 405 -7.33 -6.83 25.16
C VAL A 405 -6.36 -6.49 24.03
N HIS A 406 -6.56 -5.34 23.40
CA HIS A 406 -5.64 -4.77 22.42
C HIS A 406 -5.32 -3.32 22.79
N PRO A 407 -4.14 -2.81 22.44
CA PRO A 407 -3.83 -1.40 22.68
C PRO A 407 -4.67 -0.52 21.76
N GLN A 408 -5.07 0.66 22.24
CA GLN A 408 -5.81 1.66 21.44
C GLN A 408 -4.95 2.21 20.29
N LYS A 409 -3.63 2.25 20.47
CA LYS A 409 -2.64 2.75 19.51
C LYS A 409 -1.59 1.69 19.24
N LEU A 410 -1.06 1.62 18.01
CA LEU A 410 -0.04 0.65 17.65
C LEU A 410 1.34 1.09 18.17
N GLY A 411 1.72 2.34 17.90
CA GLY A 411 2.89 3.00 18.44
C GLY A 411 2.60 3.79 19.71
N PRO A 412 3.61 3.97 20.59
CA PRO A 412 3.45 4.67 21.86
C PRO A 412 3.12 6.16 21.69
N ASN A 413 3.53 6.75 20.57
CA ASN A 413 3.34 8.18 20.26
C ASN A 413 2.43 8.40 19.06
N ASP A 414 1.74 7.37 18.58
CA ASP A 414 0.84 7.53 17.45
C ASP A 414 -0.27 8.51 17.84
N ALA A 415 -0.61 9.45 16.96
CA ALA A 415 -1.80 10.26 17.20
C ALA A 415 -3.05 9.40 16.96
N SER A 416 -4.17 9.80 17.56
CA SER A 416 -5.48 9.20 17.33
C SER A 416 -6.01 9.61 15.95
N PHE A 417 -5.37 9.13 14.88
CA PHE A 417 -5.69 9.55 13.51
C PHE A 417 -6.91 8.84 12.92
N ASP A 418 -7.24 7.65 13.43
CA ASP A 418 -8.24 6.77 12.85
C ASP A 418 -9.49 6.58 13.73
N GLU A 419 -9.66 7.42 14.75
CA GLU A 419 -10.82 7.41 15.67
C GLU A 419 -11.99 8.29 15.19
N LEU A 420 -11.96 8.76 13.94
CA LEU A 420 -12.96 9.70 13.36
C LEU A 420 -13.99 9.05 12.45
#